data_AF-J3S892-F1
#
_entry.id   AF-J3S892-F1
#
_cell.length_a   1.000
_cell.length_b   1.000
_cell.length_c   1.000
_cell.angle_alpha   90.00
_cell.angle_beta   90.00
_cell.angle_gamma   90.00
#
_symmetry.space_group_name_H-M   'P 1'
#
loop_
_entity.id
_entity.type
_entity.pdbx_description
1 polymer ?
#
loop_
_entity_poly.entity_id
_entity_poly.type
_entity_poly.pdbx_seq_one_letter_code
_entity_poly.pdbx_strand_id
1 'polypeptide(L)'
;MPFKRPATGLAFCLFYLSSYFTNKYVLSVLKFTYPTLFQGWQTLVGGILLHVSWKIGWVEISSSSRSEVLSWLPASALFVGIIYSGSRALSRLPIPIFLTLHNAADVIFYGVEASVQKEQNSALKLCRVLILLLAAGGLPFYDPQFDTDGYFWAVIHLLCVGAYKVFYKLWKPNSLSNSEQQYINYAFSVVMLAFASHPTGDLFSALEFPLLYFYIFHSSCLASGLLGFLLTLHTMKLKSSSSSGQYITWNFLAKPEPLNLPLGVFCSEIDNITDLKHFGFGRLSQLVCHHSSLKLQ
;
A
#
# COMPACT_ATOMS: atom_id res chain seq x y z
N MET A 1 16.93 18.02 14.79
CA MET A 1 15.61 18.64 15.05
C MET A 1 14.80 17.67 15.88
N PRO A 2 14.26 18.03 17.06
CA PRO A 2 13.43 17.09 17.82
C PRO A 2 12.14 16.79 17.03
N PHE A 3 11.78 15.51 16.94
CA PHE A 3 10.53 15.09 16.32
C PHE A 3 9.36 15.67 17.13
N LYS A 4 8.61 16.60 16.53
CA LYS A 4 7.32 17.01 17.11
C LYS A 4 6.37 15.83 16.93
N ARG A 5 5.89 15.23 18.02
CA ARG A 5 4.94 14.10 18.07
C ARG A 5 5.48 12.75 17.53
N PRO A 6 6.47 12.13 18.19
CA PRO A 6 7.06 10.86 17.75
C PRO A 6 6.05 9.70 17.72
N ALA A 7 5.04 9.72 18.59
CA ALA A 7 4.02 8.66 18.64
C ALA A 7 3.26 8.50 17.31
N THR A 8 2.91 9.60 16.63
CA THR A 8 2.21 9.54 15.34
C THR A 8 3.10 8.97 14.23
N GLY A 9 4.39 9.31 14.24
CA GLY A 9 5.38 8.77 13.31
C GLY A 9 5.63 7.28 13.53
N LEU A 10 5.78 6.85 14.78
CA LEU A 10 5.94 5.43 15.13
C LEU A 10 4.70 4.61 14.76
N ALA A 11 3.50 5.13 15.04
CA ALA A 11 2.25 4.50 14.62
C ALA A 11 2.16 4.38 13.09
N PHE A 12 2.57 5.42 12.36
CA PHE A 12 2.66 5.38 10.90
C PHE A 12 3.61 4.26 10.43
N CYS A 13 4.82 4.16 10.98
CA CYS A 13 5.76 3.08 10.62
C CYS A 13 5.20 1.69 10.91
N LEU A 14 4.56 1.50 12.08
CA LEU A 14 3.95 0.23 12.48
C LEU A 14 2.85 -0.19 11.50
N PHE A 15 1.91 0.72 11.19
CA PHE A 15 0.83 0.43 10.27
C PHE A 15 1.31 0.27 8.83
N TYR A 16 2.36 0.99 8.44
CA TYR A 16 2.98 0.83 7.12
C TYR A 16 3.51 -0.60 6.95
N LEU A 17 4.38 -1.04 7.86
CA LEU A 17 4.94 -2.39 7.84
C LEU A 17 3.84 -3.46 7.94
N SER A 18 2.93 -3.33 8.91
CA SER A 18 1.86 -4.30 9.13
C SER A 18 0.95 -4.44 7.92
N SER A 19 0.63 -3.34 7.23
CA SER A 19 -0.17 -3.35 6.00
C SER A 19 0.55 -4.11 4.88
N TYR A 20 1.83 -3.81 4.63
CA TYR A 20 2.61 -4.52 3.60
C TYR A 20 2.75 -6.01 3.88
N PHE A 21 3.06 -6.40 5.12
CA PHE A 21 3.17 -7.82 5.50
C PHE A 21 1.83 -8.54 5.40
N THR A 22 0.73 -7.92 5.87
CA THR A 22 -0.61 -8.54 5.78
C THR A 22 -1.05 -8.70 4.33
N ASN A 23 -0.81 -7.69 3.48
CA ASN A 23 -1.10 -7.79 2.05
C ASN A 23 -0.25 -8.87 1.39
N LYS A 24 1.06 -8.93 1.69
CA LYS A 24 1.96 -9.97 1.19
C LYS A 24 1.51 -11.37 1.63
N TYR A 25 1.05 -11.52 2.87
CA TYR A 25 0.51 -12.79 3.36
C TYR A 25 -0.73 -13.23 2.57
N VAL A 26 -1.71 -12.35 2.37
CA VAL A 26 -2.92 -12.67 1.58
C VAL A 26 -2.55 -13.01 0.13
N LEU A 27 -1.66 -12.22 -0.48
CA LEU A 27 -1.33 -12.34 -1.90
C LEU A 27 -0.39 -13.51 -2.21
N SER A 28 0.59 -13.78 -1.35
CA SER A 28 1.66 -14.75 -1.62
C SER A 28 1.58 -16.03 -0.78
N VAL A 29 0.98 -16.00 0.42
CA VAL A 29 0.82 -17.21 1.26
C VAL A 29 -0.56 -17.82 1.05
N LEU A 30 -1.63 -17.03 1.18
CA LEU A 30 -2.99 -17.51 0.88
C LEU A 30 -3.24 -17.65 -0.62
N LYS A 31 -2.37 -17.07 -1.46
CA LYS A 31 -2.46 -17.09 -2.93
C LYS A 31 -3.75 -16.46 -3.48
N PHE A 32 -4.35 -15.51 -2.76
CA PHE A 32 -5.50 -14.76 -3.25
C PHE A 32 -5.04 -13.65 -4.21
N THR A 33 -4.69 -14.02 -5.44
CA THR A 33 -4.06 -13.14 -6.45
C THR A 33 -5.07 -12.47 -7.39
N TYR A 34 -6.26 -12.16 -6.88
CA TYR A 34 -7.35 -11.49 -7.60
C TYR A 34 -7.42 -10.00 -7.21
N PRO A 35 -6.56 -9.13 -7.80
CA PRO A 35 -6.39 -7.75 -7.36
C PRO A 35 -7.66 -6.91 -7.46
N THR A 36 -8.56 -7.15 -8.43
CA THR A 36 -9.79 -6.34 -8.54
C THR A 36 -10.66 -6.51 -7.30
N LEU A 37 -10.82 -7.75 -6.83
CA LEU A 37 -11.60 -8.06 -5.64
C LEU A 37 -10.87 -7.68 -4.36
N PHE A 38 -9.57 -7.99 -4.25
CA PHE A 38 -8.81 -7.70 -3.05
C PHE A 38 -8.68 -6.18 -2.81
N GLN A 39 -8.29 -5.42 -3.84
CA GLN A 39 -8.20 -3.97 -3.75
C GLN A 39 -9.58 -3.31 -3.69
N GLY A 40 -10.58 -3.90 -4.37
CA GLY A 40 -11.98 -3.46 -4.27
C GLY A 40 -12.51 -3.57 -2.84
N TRP A 41 -12.24 -4.69 -2.17
CA TRP A 41 -12.55 -4.90 -0.75
C TRP A 41 -11.83 -3.90 0.15
N GLN A 42 -10.51 -3.74 0.01
CA GLN A 42 -9.75 -2.81 0.83
C GLN A 42 -10.22 -1.36 0.68
N THR A 43 -10.55 -0.94 -0.55
CA THR A 43 -11.05 0.41 -0.82
C THR A 43 -12.50 0.60 -0.36
N LEU A 44 -13.33 -0.45 -0.40
CA LEU A 44 -14.67 -0.44 0.19
C LEU A 44 -14.61 -0.28 1.72
N VAL A 45 -13.84 -1.13 2.40
CA VAL A 45 -13.65 -1.05 3.86
C VAL A 45 -13.06 0.31 4.25
N GLY A 46 -12.01 0.75 3.55
CA GLY A 46 -11.39 2.05 3.75
C GLY A 46 -12.38 3.20 3.55
N GLY A 47 -13.21 3.14 2.51
CA GLY A 47 -14.25 4.13 2.21
C GLY A 47 -15.33 4.21 3.29
N ILE A 48 -15.83 3.06 3.76
CA ILE A 48 -16.81 2.98 4.86
C ILE A 48 -16.22 3.56 6.14
N LEU A 49 -15.02 3.13 6.53
CA LEU A 49 -14.37 3.60 7.76
C LEU A 49 -14.02 5.08 7.70
N LEU A 50 -13.61 5.59 6.53
CA LEU A 50 -13.37 7.01 6.32
C LEU A 50 -14.67 7.82 6.40
N HIS A 51 -15.77 7.30 5.84
CA HIS A 51 -17.10 7.92 5.95
C HIS A 51 -17.57 7.98 7.42
N VAL A 52 -17.44 6.88 8.16
CA VAL A 52 -17.77 6.83 9.59
C VAL A 52 -16.89 7.80 10.37
N SER A 53 -15.60 7.85 10.08
CA SER A 53 -14.64 8.77 10.70
C SER A 53 -15.01 10.23 10.47
N TRP A 54 -15.56 10.56 9.30
CA TRP A 54 -16.12 11.87 9.02
C TRP A 54 -17.36 12.17 9.87
N LYS A 55 -18.31 11.23 9.96
CA LYS A 55 -19.54 11.40 10.76
C LYS A 55 -19.28 11.59 12.25
N ILE A 56 -18.23 10.97 12.79
CA ILE A 56 -17.82 11.13 14.20
C ILE A 56 -16.85 12.30 14.43
N GLY A 57 -16.50 13.07 13.39
CA GLY A 57 -15.63 14.25 13.49
C GLY A 57 -14.13 13.96 13.64
N TRP A 58 -13.68 12.73 13.36
CA TRP A 58 -12.25 12.39 13.36
C TRP A 58 -11.50 12.87 12.11
N VAL A 59 -12.24 13.08 11.02
CA VAL A 59 -11.73 13.57 9.75
C VAL A 59 -12.67 14.64 9.21
N GLU A 60 -12.12 15.76 8.78
CA GLU A 60 -12.88 16.81 8.11
C GLU A 60 -13.02 16.48 6.63
N ILE A 61 -14.26 16.35 6.14
CA ILE A 61 -14.59 16.26 4.71
C ILE A 61 -15.59 17.37 4.45
N SER A 62 -15.22 18.31 3.59
CA SER A 62 -16.09 19.43 3.22
C SER A 62 -16.94 19.08 2.00
N SER A 63 -17.93 19.92 1.69
CA SER A 63 -18.69 19.74 0.45
C SER A 63 -17.86 20.20 -0.74
N SER A 64 -17.21 19.26 -1.43
CA SER A 64 -16.54 19.56 -2.69
C SER A 64 -17.55 19.78 -3.82
N SER A 65 -17.30 20.75 -4.70
CA SER A 65 -18.13 20.97 -5.88
C SER A 65 -17.98 19.83 -6.89
N ARG A 66 -19.00 19.62 -7.73
CA ARG A 66 -18.95 18.60 -8.80
C ARG A 66 -17.76 18.83 -9.75
N SER A 67 -17.42 20.08 -10.03
CA SER A 67 -16.28 20.44 -10.89
C SER A 67 -14.96 19.97 -10.29
N GLU A 68 -14.78 20.10 -8.98
CA GLU A 68 -13.56 19.67 -8.29
C GLU A 68 -13.43 18.15 -8.29
N VAL A 69 -14.52 17.44 -8.00
CA VAL A 69 -14.56 15.97 -8.08
C VAL A 69 -14.23 15.49 -9.49
N LEU A 70 -14.85 16.08 -10.53
CA LEU A 70 -14.59 15.74 -11.93
C LEU A 70 -13.14 16.00 -12.32
N SER A 71 -12.56 17.12 -11.88
CA SER A 71 -11.15 17.44 -12.13
C SER A 71 -10.18 16.48 -11.45
N TRP A 72 -10.62 15.78 -10.40
CA TRP A 72 -9.82 14.80 -9.67
C TRP A 72 -9.88 13.38 -10.25
N LEU A 73 -10.85 13.08 -11.10
CA LEU A 73 -11.02 11.73 -11.66
C LEU A 73 -9.77 11.16 -12.36
N PRO A 74 -8.95 11.94 -13.10
CA PRO A 74 -7.70 11.41 -13.66
C PRO A 74 -6.72 10.93 -12.58
N ALA A 75 -6.63 11.64 -11.45
CA ALA A 75 -5.83 11.22 -10.30
C ALA A 75 -6.41 9.94 -9.68
N SER A 76 -7.74 9.84 -9.57
CA SER A 76 -8.39 8.62 -9.08
C SER A 76 -8.17 7.42 -10.01
N ALA A 77 -8.15 7.61 -11.33
CA ALA A 77 -7.79 6.56 -12.28
C ALA A 77 -6.33 6.10 -12.11
N LEU A 78 -5.40 7.03 -11.92
CA LEU A 78 -4.02 6.71 -11.58
C LEU A 78 -3.93 5.96 -10.24
N PHE A 79 -4.73 6.34 -9.24
CA PHE A 79 -4.81 5.65 -7.96
C PHE A 79 -5.29 4.20 -8.11
N VAL A 80 -6.29 3.93 -8.93
CA VAL A 80 -6.71 2.57 -9.30
C VAL A 80 -5.54 1.79 -9.91
N GLY A 81 -4.81 2.42 -10.84
CA GLY A 81 -3.60 1.87 -11.42
C GLY A 81 -2.56 1.50 -10.36
N ILE A 82 -2.29 2.40 -9.40
CA ILE A 82 -1.34 2.20 -8.29
C ILE A 82 -1.72 0.97 -7.46
N ILE A 83 -2.97 0.88 -6.99
CA ILE A 83 -3.38 -0.21 -6.08
C ILE A 83 -3.45 -1.55 -6.82
N TYR A 84 -3.94 -1.57 -8.06
CA TYR A 84 -4.06 -2.77 -8.86
C TYR A 84 -2.70 -3.36 -9.24
N SER A 85 -1.85 -2.55 -9.88
CA SER A 85 -0.50 -2.98 -10.28
C SER A 85 0.40 -3.24 -9.07
N GLY A 86 0.22 -2.47 -7.99
CA GLY A 86 0.93 -2.67 -6.73
C GLY A 86 0.60 -4.03 -6.10
N SER A 87 -0.67 -4.40 -6.06
CA SER A 87 -1.11 -5.72 -5.58
C SER A 87 -0.55 -6.86 -6.44
N ARG A 88 -0.55 -6.71 -7.77
CA ARG A 88 0.02 -7.70 -8.70
C ARG A 88 1.53 -7.86 -8.54
N ALA A 89 2.26 -6.76 -8.43
CA ALA A 89 3.70 -6.78 -8.21
C ALA A 89 4.05 -7.38 -6.83
N LEU A 90 3.37 -6.93 -5.76
CA LEU A 90 3.61 -7.40 -4.40
C LEU A 90 3.32 -8.90 -4.23
N SER A 91 2.38 -9.45 -4.99
CA SER A 91 2.08 -10.89 -4.98
C SER A 91 3.26 -11.77 -5.43
N ARG A 92 4.15 -11.22 -6.27
CA ARG A 92 5.28 -11.94 -6.88
C ARG A 92 6.62 -11.52 -6.31
N LEU A 93 6.84 -10.22 -6.11
CA LEU A 93 8.12 -9.69 -5.65
C LEU A 93 8.24 -9.68 -4.12
N PRO A 94 9.43 -9.93 -3.57
CA PRO A 94 9.73 -9.66 -2.15
C PRO A 94 9.47 -8.20 -1.79
N ILE A 95 9.02 -7.94 -0.55
CA ILE A 95 8.70 -6.58 -0.07
C ILE A 95 9.87 -5.60 -0.29
N PRO A 96 11.14 -5.92 0.04
CA PRO A 96 12.25 -4.98 -0.17
C PRO A 96 12.47 -4.60 -1.63
N ILE A 97 12.32 -5.56 -2.56
CA ILE A 97 12.45 -5.33 -4.01
C ILE A 97 11.31 -4.44 -4.49
N PHE A 98 10.07 -4.79 -4.12
CA PHE A 98 8.88 -3.99 -4.44
C PHE A 98 9.03 -2.53 -3.95
N LEU A 99 9.46 -2.31 -2.71
CA LEU A 99 9.61 -0.97 -2.14
C LEU A 99 10.74 -0.16 -2.77
N THR A 100 11.83 -0.82 -3.21
CA THR A 100 12.91 -0.16 -3.94
C THR A 100 12.42 0.33 -5.29
N LEU A 101 11.68 -0.51 -6.04
CA LEU A 101 11.06 -0.12 -7.31
C LEU A 101 9.99 0.97 -7.12
N HIS A 102 9.17 0.88 -6.07
CA HIS A 102 8.20 1.93 -5.72
C HIS A 102 8.88 3.29 -5.49
N ASN A 103 10.02 3.30 -4.80
CA ASN A 103 10.76 4.54 -4.52
C ASN A 103 11.32 5.20 -5.77
N ALA A 104 11.60 4.44 -6.84
CA ALA A 104 12.03 4.99 -8.12
C ALA A 104 10.98 5.88 -8.78
N ALA A 105 9.73 5.92 -8.28
CA ALA A 105 8.71 6.86 -8.76
C ALA A 105 9.12 8.32 -8.54
N ASP A 106 10.00 8.58 -7.56
CA ASP A 106 10.58 9.90 -7.35
C ASP A 106 11.49 10.35 -8.50
N VAL A 107 12.04 9.41 -9.30
CA VAL A 107 12.82 9.73 -10.52
C VAL A 107 11.93 10.39 -11.57
N ILE A 108 10.74 9.82 -11.82
CA ILE A 108 9.76 10.38 -12.77
C ILE A 108 9.33 11.77 -12.30
N PHE A 109 8.99 11.88 -11.02
CA PHE A 109 8.56 13.15 -10.42
C PHE A 109 9.64 14.23 -10.55
N TYR A 110 10.89 13.91 -10.23
CA TYR A 110 12.02 14.83 -10.38
C TYR A 110 12.28 15.21 -11.83
N GLY A 111 12.23 14.26 -12.77
CA GLY A 111 12.45 14.53 -14.19
C GLY A 111 11.43 15.54 -14.75
N VAL A 112 10.16 15.41 -14.37
CA VAL A 112 9.12 16.38 -14.76
C VAL A 112 9.29 17.71 -14.03
N GLU A 113 9.57 17.71 -12.71
CA GLU A 113 9.83 18.94 -11.94
C GLU A 113 10.98 19.74 -12.56
N ALA A 114 12.11 19.08 -12.89
CA ALA A 114 13.27 19.71 -13.52
C ALA A 114 13.03 20.20 -14.95
N SER A 115 12.13 19.57 -15.70
CA SER A 115 11.78 19.98 -17.07
C SER A 115 10.85 21.21 -17.08
N VAL A 116 9.94 21.30 -16.10
CA VAL A 116 8.94 22.36 -16.00
C VAL A 116 9.46 23.57 -15.23
N GLN A 117 10.13 23.35 -14.10
CA GLN A 117 10.71 24.39 -13.26
C GLN A 117 12.19 24.53 -13.60
N LYS A 118 12.55 25.57 -14.36
CA LYS A 118 13.95 25.91 -14.70
C LYS A 118 14.78 26.39 -13.49
N GLU A 119 14.49 25.91 -12.28
CA GLU A 119 15.18 26.29 -11.06
C GLU A 119 16.43 25.43 -10.79
N GLN A 120 17.35 26.00 -10.04
CA GLN A 120 18.65 25.43 -9.70
C GLN A 120 18.48 24.21 -8.80
N ASN A 121 18.56 23.02 -9.41
CA ASN A 121 18.40 21.75 -8.72
C ASN A 121 19.45 21.58 -7.60
N SER A 122 18.97 21.37 -6.37
CA SER A 122 19.84 21.02 -5.25
C SER A 122 20.58 19.71 -5.54
N ALA A 123 21.92 19.73 -5.43
CA ALA A 123 22.77 18.55 -5.65
C ALA A 123 22.32 17.31 -4.86
N LEU A 124 21.73 17.51 -3.67
CA LEU A 124 21.18 16.44 -2.83
C LEU A 124 19.98 15.73 -3.48
N LYS A 125 19.08 16.49 -4.15
CA LYS A 125 17.94 15.90 -4.88
C LYS A 125 18.43 15.06 -6.06
N LEU A 126 19.40 15.58 -6.81
CA LEU A 126 19.98 14.86 -7.95
C LEU A 126 20.69 13.57 -7.49
N CYS A 127 21.51 13.65 -6.44
CA CYS A 127 22.19 12.49 -5.87
C CYS A 127 21.19 11.40 -5.45
N ARG A 128 20.11 11.78 -4.76
CA ARG A 128 19.04 10.85 -4.38
C ARG A 128 18.39 10.17 -5.58
N VAL A 129 18.09 10.91 -6.63
CA VAL A 129 17.47 10.39 -7.85
C VAL A 129 18.41 9.42 -8.59
N LEU A 130 19.71 9.75 -8.67
CA LEU A 130 20.71 8.87 -9.26
C LEU A 130 20.85 7.55 -8.48
N ILE A 131 20.88 7.62 -7.14
CA ILE A 131 20.91 6.41 -6.29
C ILE A 131 19.67 5.55 -6.52
N LEU A 132 18.47 6.14 -6.57
CA LEU A 132 17.24 5.41 -6.82
C LEU A 132 17.20 4.78 -8.22
N LEU A 133 17.69 5.50 -9.23
CA LEU A 133 17.78 5.01 -10.60
C LEU A 133 18.76 3.83 -10.71
N LEU A 134 19.94 3.95 -10.09
CA LEU A 134 20.94 2.87 -10.04
C LEU A 134 20.40 1.64 -9.29
N ALA A 135 19.75 1.84 -8.13
CA ALA A 135 19.19 0.75 -7.35
C ALA A 135 18.08 0.02 -8.11
N ALA A 136 17.10 0.74 -8.67
CA ALA A 136 15.99 0.14 -9.41
C ALA A 136 16.43 -0.48 -10.74
N GLY A 137 17.39 0.13 -11.44
CA GLY A 137 17.94 -0.39 -12.69
C GLY A 137 18.85 -1.61 -12.49
N GLY A 138 19.56 -1.68 -11.36
CA GLY A 138 20.42 -2.82 -11.03
C GLY A 138 19.65 -4.05 -10.54
N LEU A 139 18.53 -3.88 -9.86
CA LEU A 139 17.76 -4.96 -9.23
C LEU A 139 17.49 -6.18 -10.13
N PRO A 140 16.96 -6.02 -11.37
CA PRO A 140 16.72 -7.15 -12.27
C PRO A 140 17.94 -8.05 -12.54
N PHE A 141 19.16 -7.51 -12.46
CA PHE A 141 20.38 -8.25 -12.76
C PHE A 141 20.94 -9.01 -11.54
N TYR A 142 20.55 -8.61 -10.33
CA TYR A 142 21.07 -9.16 -9.08
C TYR A 142 20.01 -9.88 -8.24
N ASP A 143 18.76 -9.92 -8.71
CA ASP A 143 17.66 -10.61 -8.04
C ASP A 143 17.70 -12.12 -8.30
N PRO A 144 18.00 -12.96 -7.29
CA PRO A 144 18.02 -14.41 -7.46
C PRO A 144 16.61 -15.00 -7.68
N GLN A 145 15.56 -14.27 -7.34
CA GLN A 145 14.15 -14.66 -7.51
C GLN A 145 13.48 -13.84 -8.62
N PHE A 146 14.22 -13.50 -9.68
CA PHE A 146 13.72 -12.68 -10.77
C PHE A 146 12.41 -13.23 -11.36
N ASP A 147 11.34 -12.44 -11.23
CA ASP A 147 10.01 -12.76 -11.76
C ASP A 147 9.59 -11.70 -12.80
N THR A 148 9.55 -12.11 -14.07
CA THR A 148 9.27 -11.19 -15.20
C THR A 148 7.92 -10.49 -15.06
N ASP A 149 6.88 -11.21 -14.64
CA ASP A 149 5.55 -10.64 -14.43
C ASP A 149 5.55 -9.63 -13.26
N GLY A 150 6.25 -9.97 -12.18
CA GLY A 150 6.41 -9.16 -10.99
C GLY A 150 7.05 -7.82 -11.32
N TYR A 151 8.17 -7.84 -12.05
CA TYR A 151 8.85 -6.62 -12.53
C TYR A 151 8.01 -5.84 -13.53
N PHE A 152 7.31 -6.51 -14.45
CA PHE A 152 6.38 -5.85 -15.38
C PHE A 152 5.30 -5.05 -14.63
N TRP A 153 4.62 -5.68 -13.67
CA TRP A 153 3.63 -4.99 -12.84
C TRP A 153 4.25 -3.90 -11.96
N ALA A 154 5.48 -4.09 -11.47
CA ALA A 154 6.20 -3.08 -10.70
C ALA A 154 6.54 -1.84 -11.54
N VAL A 155 6.85 -2.00 -12.83
CA VAL A 155 7.05 -0.87 -13.77
C VAL A 155 5.74 -0.11 -13.97
N ILE A 156 4.61 -0.80 -14.20
CA ILE A 156 3.30 -0.15 -14.30
C ILE A 156 2.98 0.61 -13.01
N HIS A 157 3.22 -0.01 -11.85
CA HIS A 157 3.03 0.61 -10.54
C HIS A 157 3.88 1.87 -10.38
N LEU A 158 5.17 1.77 -10.66
CA LEU A 158 6.12 2.88 -10.66
C LEU A 158 5.63 4.05 -11.53
N LEU A 159 5.20 3.77 -12.75
CA LEU A 159 4.68 4.78 -13.67
C LEU A 159 3.41 5.45 -13.13
N CYS A 160 2.46 4.67 -12.57
CA CYS A 160 1.23 5.21 -11.98
C CYS A 160 1.53 6.08 -10.75
N VAL A 161 2.44 5.65 -9.86
CA VAL A 161 2.85 6.42 -8.67
C VAL A 161 3.53 7.72 -9.09
N GLY A 162 4.44 7.66 -10.07
CA GLY A 162 5.14 8.83 -10.60
C GLY A 162 4.16 9.83 -11.22
N ALA A 163 3.28 9.36 -12.11
CA ALA A 163 2.25 10.18 -12.75
C ALA A 163 1.28 10.80 -11.74
N TYR A 164 0.87 10.04 -10.71
CA TYR A 164 -0.01 10.56 -9.65
C TYR A 164 0.66 11.71 -8.87
N LYS A 165 1.95 11.56 -8.51
CA LYS A 165 2.72 12.62 -7.84
C LYS A 165 2.86 13.87 -8.71
N VAL A 166 3.13 13.68 -10.00
CA VAL A 166 3.22 14.77 -10.99
C VAL A 166 1.88 15.49 -11.11
N PHE A 167 0.78 14.74 -11.29
CA PHE A 167 -0.57 15.29 -11.38
C PHE A 167 -0.93 16.11 -10.13
N TYR A 168 -0.70 15.53 -8.94
CA TYR A 168 -0.91 16.21 -7.66
C TYR A 168 -0.17 17.55 -7.58
N LYS A 169 1.09 17.59 -8.04
CA LYS A 169 1.94 18.78 -7.97
C LYS A 169 1.59 19.85 -9.00
N LEU A 170 1.36 19.45 -10.26
CA LEU A 170 1.12 20.38 -11.37
C LEU A 170 -0.29 20.93 -11.36
N TRP A 171 -1.28 20.08 -11.10
CA TRP A 171 -2.69 20.47 -11.16
C TRP A 171 -3.20 21.03 -9.82
N LYS A 172 -2.40 20.89 -8.76
CA LYS A 172 -2.57 21.42 -7.40
C LYS A 172 -4.00 21.89 -7.11
N PRO A 173 -4.96 20.96 -6.92
CA PRO A 173 -6.32 21.33 -6.58
C PRO A 173 -6.28 21.90 -5.15
N ASN A 174 -6.08 23.21 -5.03
CA ASN A 174 -6.00 23.90 -3.74
C ASN A 174 -7.32 23.83 -2.95
N SER A 175 -8.38 23.26 -3.54
CA SER A 175 -9.68 23.13 -2.91
C SER A 175 -9.97 21.76 -2.28
N LEU A 176 -9.37 20.67 -2.76
CA LEU A 176 -9.61 19.34 -2.19
C LEU A 176 -8.58 19.04 -1.10
N SER A 177 -9.06 18.86 0.13
CA SER A 177 -8.27 18.34 1.25
C SER A 177 -7.79 16.91 1.00
N ASN A 178 -6.76 16.47 1.75
CA ASN A 178 -6.23 15.11 1.65
C ASN A 178 -7.31 14.03 1.90
N SER A 179 -8.25 14.30 2.82
CA SER A 179 -9.36 13.43 3.16
C SER A 179 -10.39 13.34 2.03
N GLU A 180 -10.76 14.46 1.42
CA GLU A 180 -11.66 14.47 0.24
C GLU A 180 -11.05 13.73 -0.94
N GLN A 181 -9.78 13.99 -1.26
CA GLN A 181 -9.07 13.29 -2.33
C GLN A 181 -9.08 11.78 -2.13
N GLN A 182 -8.80 11.33 -0.90
CA GLN A 182 -8.79 9.90 -0.58
C GLN A 182 -10.20 9.29 -0.60
N TYR A 183 -11.21 10.05 -0.17
CA TYR A 183 -12.61 9.63 -0.23
C TYR A 183 -13.07 9.41 -1.67
N ILE A 184 -12.76 10.35 -2.57
CA ILE A 184 -13.05 10.24 -4.01
C ILE A 184 -12.28 9.05 -4.61
N ASN A 185 -10.99 8.89 -4.27
CA ASN A 185 -10.19 7.76 -4.71
C ASN A 185 -10.79 6.41 -4.30
N TYR A 186 -11.26 6.26 -3.06
CA TYR A 186 -11.91 5.02 -2.62
C TYR A 186 -13.23 4.77 -3.34
N ALA A 187 -14.10 5.77 -3.45
CA ALA A 187 -15.37 5.63 -4.15
C ALA A 187 -15.18 5.26 -5.63
N PHE A 188 -14.27 5.95 -6.31
CA PHE A 188 -13.92 5.68 -7.71
C PHE A 188 -13.32 4.28 -7.88
N SER A 189 -12.40 3.87 -6.99
CA SER A 189 -11.80 2.54 -7.03
C SER A 189 -12.80 1.42 -6.85
N VAL A 190 -13.74 1.53 -5.92
CA VAL A 190 -14.79 0.50 -5.72
C VAL A 190 -15.57 0.29 -7.02
N VAL A 191 -15.99 1.38 -7.66
CA VAL A 191 -16.77 1.32 -8.91
C VAL A 191 -15.93 0.71 -10.04
N MET A 192 -14.73 1.25 -10.28
CA MET A 192 -13.88 0.81 -11.40
C MET A 192 -13.40 -0.63 -11.24
N LEU A 193 -13.00 -1.04 -10.03
CA LEU A 193 -12.53 -2.40 -9.77
C LEU A 193 -13.69 -3.41 -9.82
N ALA A 194 -14.90 -3.03 -9.39
CA ALA A 194 -16.08 -3.87 -9.56
C ALA A 194 -16.37 -4.12 -11.05
N PHE A 195 -16.36 -3.07 -11.89
CA PHE A 195 -16.52 -3.23 -13.34
C PHE A 195 -15.39 -4.04 -13.99
N ALA A 196 -14.15 -3.86 -13.52
CA ALA A 196 -13.00 -4.60 -14.04
C ALA A 196 -13.01 -6.08 -13.63
N SER A 197 -13.66 -6.46 -12.53
CA SER A 197 -13.62 -7.83 -11.99
C SER A 197 -14.17 -8.91 -12.93
N HIS A 198 -15.14 -8.56 -13.78
CA HIS A 198 -15.69 -9.46 -14.79
C HIS A 198 -14.73 -9.70 -15.96
N PRO A 199 -14.26 -8.67 -16.71
CA PRO A 199 -13.35 -8.87 -17.83
C PRO A 199 -11.97 -9.38 -17.43
N THR A 200 -11.50 -9.13 -16.20
CA THR A 200 -10.24 -9.73 -15.72
C THR A 200 -10.38 -11.21 -15.35
N GLY A 201 -11.60 -11.73 -15.23
CA GLY A 201 -11.87 -13.10 -14.77
C GLY A 201 -11.70 -13.29 -13.27
N ASP A 202 -11.33 -12.25 -12.52
CA ASP A 202 -11.11 -12.30 -11.08
C ASP A 202 -12.39 -12.71 -10.32
N LEU A 203 -13.55 -12.21 -10.76
CA LEU A 203 -14.83 -12.49 -10.13
C LEU A 203 -15.13 -13.99 -10.08
N PHE A 204 -15.06 -14.65 -11.24
CA PHE A 204 -15.34 -16.09 -11.34
C PHE A 204 -14.24 -16.92 -10.70
N SER A 205 -12.98 -16.54 -10.89
CA SER A 205 -11.84 -17.26 -10.31
C SER A 205 -11.86 -17.25 -8.79
N ALA A 206 -12.32 -16.16 -8.17
CA ALA A 206 -12.41 -16.08 -6.72
C ALA A 206 -13.53 -16.94 -6.13
N LEU A 207 -14.58 -17.27 -6.88
CA LEU A 207 -15.63 -18.19 -6.43
C LEU A 207 -15.10 -19.62 -6.28
N GLU A 208 -14.08 -19.99 -7.06
CA GLU A 208 -13.41 -21.28 -7.02
C GLU A 208 -12.22 -21.31 -6.03
N PHE A 209 -11.95 -20.20 -5.34
CA PHE A 209 -10.79 -20.07 -4.48
C PHE A 209 -10.88 -21.05 -3.28
N PRO A 210 -9.88 -21.94 -3.07
CA PRO A 210 -9.98 -23.01 -2.05
C PRO A 210 -10.15 -22.51 -0.62
N LEU A 211 -9.56 -21.36 -0.28
CA LEU A 211 -9.63 -20.79 1.07
C LEU A 211 -10.79 -19.82 1.25
N LEU A 212 -11.68 -19.66 0.25
CA LEU A 212 -12.74 -18.66 0.24
C LEU A 212 -13.62 -18.73 1.50
N TYR A 213 -13.94 -19.93 1.97
CA TYR A 213 -14.81 -20.14 3.14
C TYR A 213 -14.07 -20.25 4.47
N PHE A 214 -12.74 -20.13 4.49
CA PHE A 214 -11.95 -20.31 5.69
C PHE A 214 -11.84 -19.02 6.51
N TYR A 215 -11.94 -19.13 7.83
CA TYR A 215 -11.86 -17.97 8.73
C TYR A 215 -10.52 -17.23 8.60
N ILE A 216 -9.43 -17.97 8.32
CA ILE A 216 -8.10 -17.37 8.18
C ILE A 216 -8.08 -16.36 7.04
N PHE A 217 -8.67 -16.71 5.89
CA PHE A 217 -8.77 -15.83 4.74
C PHE A 217 -9.60 -14.57 5.04
N HIS A 218 -10.79 -14.73 5.62
CA HIS A 218 -11.66 -13.61 5.99
C HIS A 218 -11.01 -12.69 7.02
N SER A 219 -10.40 -13.25 8.06
CA SER A 219 -9.71 -12.48 9.09
C SER A 219 -8.51 -11.72 8.53
N SER A 220 -7.75 -12.29 7.60
CA SER A 220 -6.64 -11.61 6.92
C SER A 220 -7.13 -10.50 5.98
N CYS A 221 -8.23 -10.72 5.25
CA CYS A 221 -8.85 -9.67 4.42
C CYS A 221 -9.41 -8.52 5.26
N LEU A 222 -10.05 -8.83 6.40
CA LEU A 222 -10.52 -7.81 7.33
C LEU A 222 -9.34 -7.02 7.94
N ALA A 223 -8.31 -7.72 8.41
CA ALA A 223 -7.10 -7.10 8.95
C ALA A 223 -6.42 -6.20 7.91
N SER A 224 -6.32 -6.66 6.67
CA SER A 224 -5.76 -5.89 5.55
C SER A 224 -6.54 -4.60 5.27
N GLY A 225 -7.88 -4.65 5.27
CA GLY A 225 -8.73 -3.46 5.11
C GLY A 225 -8.58 -2.47 6.29
N LEU A 226 -8.59 -2.97 7.53
CA LEU A 226 -8.43 -2.17 8.74
C LEU A 226 -7.05 -1.50 8.81
N LEU A 227 -5.98 -2.26 8.55
CA LEU A 227 -4.60 -1.74 8.53
C LEU A 227 -4.40 -0.73 7.42
N GLY A 228 -4.99 -0.96 6.23
CA GLY A 228 -4.99 0.01 5.13
C GLY A 228 -5.66 1.34 5.51
N PHE A 229 -6.80 1.28 6.19
CA PHE A 229 -7.48 2.47 6.73
C PHE A 229 -6.64 3.18 7.81
N LEU A 230 -6.10 2.45 8.79
CA LEU A 230 -5.28 3.02 9.87
C LEU A 230 -4.01 3.69 9.33
N LEU A 231 -3.36 3.06 8.35
CA LEU A 231 -2.22 3.64 7.63
C LEU A 231 -2.62 4.95 6.94
N THR A 232 -3.77 4.96 6.27
CA THR A 232 -4.29 6.15 5.58
C THR A 232 -4.56 7.29 6.56
N LEU A 233 -5.23 7.01 7.67
CA LEU A 233 -5.53 7.99 8.73
C LEU A 233 -4.25 8.59 9.33
N HIS A 234 -3.26 7.76 9.63
CA HIS A 234 -1.98 8.24 10.18
C HIS A 234 -1.14 8.97 9.14
N THR A 235 -1.22 8.59 7.86
CA THR A 235 -0.59 9.33 6.75
C THR A 235 -1.16 10.75 6.68
N MET A 236 -2.49 10.91 6.76
CA MET A 236 -3.14 12.21 6.75
C MET A 236 -2.74 13.05 7.96
N LYS A 237 -2.79 12.49 9.17
CA LYS A 237 -2.37 13.16 10.40
C LYS A 237 -0.91 13.59 10.36
N LEU A 238 -0.04 12.75 9.79
CA LEU A 238 1.38 13.06 9.68
C LEU A 238 1.61 14.20 8.67
N LYS A 239 0.94 14.16 7.52
CA LYS A 239 0.98 15.24 6.51
C LYS A 239 0.45 16.57 7.04
N SER A 240 -0.58 16.57 7.89
CA SER A 240 -1.19 17.80 8.41
C SER A 240 -0.43 18.41 9.60
N SER A 241 0.29 17.60 10.38
CA SER A 241 0.89 18.04 11.65
C SER A 241 2.41 18.12 11.66
N SER A 242 3.09 17.57 10.65
CA SER A 242 4.55 17.56 10.54
C SER A 242 5.03 18.47 9.41
N SER A 243 6.25 18.99 9.54
CA SER A 243 6.89 19.67 8.40
C SER A 243 7.12 18.68 7.25
N SER A 244 7.20 19.18 6.01
CA SER A 244 7.49 18.33 4.84
C SER A 244 8.76 17.49 5.04
N GLY A 245 9.77 18.02 5.72
CA GLY A 245 11.00 17.28 6.05
C GLY A 245 10.76 16.14 7.04
N GLN A 246 10.00 16.36 8.12
CA GLN A 246 9.66 15.34 9.10
C GLN A 246 8.84 14.19 8.49
N TYR A 247 7.87 14.50 7.62
CA TYR A 247 7.10 13.48 6.89
C TYR A 247 8.02 12.60 6.02
N ILE A 248 8.97 13.21 5.29
CA ILE A 248 9.96 12.47 4.48
C ILE A 248 10.80 11.54 5.35
N THR A 249 11.26 12.01 6.51
CA THR A 249 12.03 11.19 7.46
C THR A 249 11.23 9.99 7.97
N TRP A 250 9.99 10.19 8.40
CA TRP A 250 9.15 9.08 8.85
C TRP A 250 8.81 8.09 7.74
N ASN A 251 8.56 8.58 6.52
CA ASN A 251 8.34 7.74 5.35
C ASN A 251 9.59 6.93 4.95
N PHE A 252 10.78 7.47 5.23
CA PHE A 252 12.04 6.74 5.06
C PHE A 252 12.17 5.66 6.13
N LEU A 253 11.98 6.00 7.41
CA LEU A 253 12.07 5.08 8.55
C LEU A 253 11.05 3.92 8.50
N ALA A 254 9.90 4.12 7.85
CA ALA A 254 8.88 3.10 7.72
C ALA A 254 9.24 1.97 6.73
N LYS A 255 10.21 2.21 5.84
CA LYS A 255 10.59 1.25 4.79
C LYS A 255 11.68 0.33 5.35
N PRO A 256 11.49 -1.00 5.29
CA PRO A 256 12.54 -1.92 5.67
C PRO A 256 13.73 -1.75 4.71
N GLU A 257 14.85 -1.25 5.23
CA GLU A 257 16.10 -1.25 4.49
C GLU A 257 16.61 -2.69 4.34
N PRO A 258 17.15 -3.08 3.17
CA PRO A 258 17.82 -4.36 3.00
C PRO A 258 19.20 -4.43 3.67
N LEU A 259 19.65 -3.37 4.35
CA LEU A 259 20.98 -3.27 4.94
C LEU A 259 20.88 -3.20 6.48
N ASN A 260 21.21 -4.31 7.13
CA ASN A 260 21.38 -4.50 8.58
C ASN A 260 20.11 -4.50 9.44
N LEU A 261 19.43 -5.66 9.53
CA LEU A 261 18.99 -6.29 10.79
C LEU A 261 18.46 -7.71 10.48
N PRO A 262 18.44 -8.65 11.46
CA PRO A 262 18.08 -10.05 11.27
C PRO A 262 16.58 -10.30 10.99
N LEU A 263 15.87 -9.33 10.39
CA LEU A 263 14.58 -9.54 9.75
C LEU A 263 14.70 -10.16 8.35
N GLY A 264 15.90 -10.19 7.77
CA GLY A 264 16.18 -10.99 6.57
C GLY A 264 15.91 -12.47 6.80
N VAL A 265 16.16 -12.98 8.02
CA VAL A 265 15.81 -14.33 8.44
C VAL A 265 14.28 -14.49 8.48
N PHE A 266 13.55 -13.51 9.01
CA PHE A 266 12.08 -13.53 9.06
C PHE A 266 11.41 -13.46 7.67
N CYS A 267 12.02 -12.81 6.67
CA CYS A 267 11.52 -12.80 5.30
C CYS A 267 11.84 -14.09 4.53
N SER A 268 13.03 -14.68 4.70
CA SER A 268 13.34 -15.99 4.11
C SER A 268 12.51 -17.13 4.70
N GLU A 269 12.04 -16.97 5.93
CA GLU A 269 11.29 -18.00 6.67
C GLU A 269 9.77 -17.96 6.37
N ILE A 270 9.27 -16.89 5.74
CA ILE A 270 7.92 -16.85 5.17
C ILE A 270 7.88 -17.53 3.80
N ASP A 271 8.98 -17.54 3.05
CA ASP A 271 9.09 -18.26 1.77
C ASP A 271 9.28 -19.78 1.97
N ASN A 272 9.87 -20.21 3.10
CA ASN A 272 9.94 -21.63 3.48
C ASN A 272 8.68 -22.07 4.25
N ILE A 273 7.70 -22.57 3.51
CA ILE A 273 6.44 -23.12 4.03
C ILE A 273 6.70 -24.44 4.78
N THR A 274 7.12 -24.33 6.05
CA THR A 274 6.98 -25.39 7.06
C THR A 274 6.83 -24.86 8.49
N ASP A 275 7.32 -23.66 8.81
CA ASP A 275 7.39 -23.17 10.21
C ASP A 275 6.28 -22.21 10.66
N LEU A 276 5.35 -21.82 9.77
CA LEU A 276 4.21 -20.96 10.13
C LEU A 276 3.13 -21.67 10.99
N LYS A 277 3.31 -22.95 11.33
CA LYS A 277 2.51 -23.60 12.38
C LYS A 277 2.92 -23.20 13.79
N HIS A 278 4.12 -22.61 13.99
CA HIS A 278 4.66 -22.39 15.32
C HIS A 278 4.89 -20.94 15.76
N PHE A 279 4.75 -19.94 14.88
CA PHE A 279 4.94 -18.53 15.27
C PHE A 279 3.64 -17.73 15.22
N GLY A 280 3.07 -17.44 16.40
CA GLY A 280 2.28 -16.21 16.58
C GLY A 280 0.76 -16.29 16.64
N PHE A 281 0.16 -17.46 16.87
CA PHE A 281 -1.23 -17.57 17.40
C PHE A 281 -1.37 -18.63 18.52
N GLY A 282 -0.23 -19.01 19.13
CA GLY A 282 -0.09 -20.13 20.06
C GLY A 282 -0.71 -19.95 21.46
N ARG A 283 -1.36 -18.83 21.79
CA ARG A 283 -2.06 -18.65 23.09
C ARG A 283 -3.57 -18.44 23.00
N LEU A 284 -4.12 -18.19 21.82
CA LEU A 284 -5.57 -18.18 21.60
C LEU A 284 -6.10 -19.53 21.11
N SER A 285 -5.28 -20.32 20.42
CA SER A 285 -5.61 -21.69 19.99
C SER A 285 -5.72 -22.69 21.16
N GLN A 286 -4.87 -22.56 22.20
CA GLN A 286 -4.92 -23.48 23.34
C GLN A 286 -6.18 -23.32 24.21
N LEU A 287 -6.82 -22.15 24.20
CA LEU A 287 -8.11 -21.95 24.88
C LEU A 287 -9.30 -22.50 24.08
N VAL A 288 -9.18 -22.65 22.76
CA VAL A 288 -10.24 -23.20 21.91
C VAL A 288 -10.13 -24.73 21.77
N CYS A 289 -8.92 -25.29 21.81
CA CYS A 289 -8.73 -26.75 21.82
C CYS A 289 -9.14 -27.40 23.16
N HIS A 290 -9.03 -26.70 24.29
CA HIS A 290 -9.41 -27.31 25.58
C HIS A 290 -10.94 -27.44 25.76
N HIS A 291 -11.75 -26.68 25.01
CA HIS A 291 -13.21 -26.79 25.09
C HIS A 291 -13.80 -27.86 24.17
N SER A 292 -13.04 -28.36 23.19
CA SER A 292 -13.51 -29.34 22.19
C SER A 292 -13.21 -30.79 22.57
N SER A 293 -12.40 -31.04 23.61
CA SER A 293 -12.05 -32.40 24.08
C SER A 293 -12.93 -32.94 25.22
N LEU A 294 -14.00 -32.22 25.60
CA LEU A 294 -14.95 -32.63 26.66
C LEU A 294 -16.36 -32.98 26.13
N LYS A 295 -16.50 -33.17 24.81
CA LYS A 295 -17.77 -33.63 24.18
C LYS A 295 -17.64 -34.91 23.36
N LEU A 296 -16.54 -35.65 23.54
CA LEU A 296 -16.36 -37.01 23.01
C LEU A 296 -15.77 -37.89 24.13
N GLN A 297 -16.58 -38.10 25.16
CA GLN A 297 -16.66 -39.33 25.94
C GLN A 297 -18.13 -39.70 26.05
#